data_AF-A0A3N5KW76-F1
#
_entry.id   AF-A0A3N5KW76-F1
#
_cell.length_a   1.000
_cell.length_b   1.000
_cell.length_c   1.000
_cell.angle_alpha   90.00
_cell.angle_beta   90.00
_cell.angle_gamma   90.00
#
_symmetry.space_group_name_H-M   'P 1'
#
loop_
_entity.id
_entity.type
_entity.pdbx_description
1 polymer ?
#
loop_
_entity_poly.entity_id
_entity_poly.type
_entity_poly.pdbx_seq_one_letter_code
_entity_poly.pdbx_strand_id
1 'polypeptide(L)'
;MIPESSMRSMPAPARRRVQDVFDAMKVATRVENKKVLVGLAPSVARGLLLKEGKQGEPVGMRASHDAWFDFRYQGDFPEMYDLYRRAVENQWDGDRQLDWSTDVDPRNPERPVFPIELVPLEGLRAHGIRLTPDEQMRFVHDFSSWLLSQFMHGEQGALYASAQVTESVQWLDGKFYGATQVMDEARHLEVFLRYLESKLGKLYQVNDNLFTIMDALMRD
;
A
#
# COMPACT_ATOMS: atom_id res chain seq x y z
N MET A 1 -21.64 7.28 22.19
CA MET A 1 -21.31 5.96 21.60
C MET A 1 -22.64 5.30 21.26
N ILE A 2 -22.87 4.90 20.00
CA ILE A 2 -24.12 4.23 19.62
C ILE A 2 -24.12 2.83 20.25
N PRO A 3 -25.17 2.41 20.98
CA PRO A 3 -25.21 1.08 21.60
C PRO A 3 -25.03 -0.03 20.54
N GLU A 4 -24.25 -1.07 20.82
CA GLU A 4 -24.06 -2.21 19.90
C GLU A 4 -25.39 -2.86 19.45
N SER A 5 -26.38 -2.84 20.35
CA SER A 5 -27.75 -3.29 20.06
C SER A 5 -28.43 -2.46 18.97
N SER A 6 -28.16 -1.16 18.91
CA SER A 6 -28.68 -0.24 17.90
C SER A 6 -27.94 -0.37 16.56
N MET A 7 -26.66 -0.76 16.57
CA MET A 7 -25.96 -1.10 15.33
C MET A 7 -26.49 -2.41 14.73
N ARG A 8 -26.78 -3.42 15.58
CA ARG A 8 -27.33 -4.72 15.15
C ARG A 8 -28.72 -4.67 14.52
N SER A 9 -29.52 -3.65 14.81
CA SER A 9 -30.85 -3.45 14.20
C SER A 9 -30.81 -2.68 12.87
N MET A 10 -29.67 -2.06 12.52
CA MET A 10 -29.54 -1.32 11.26
C MET A 10 -29.39 -2.27 10.06
N PRO A 11 -29.95 -1.89 8.89
CA PRO A 11 -29.62 -2.52 7.61
C PRO A 11 -28.10 -2.52 7.36
N ALA A 12 -27.58 -3.58 6.76
CA ALA A 12 -26.14 -3.74 6.51
C ALA A 12 -25.45 -2.53 5.83
N PRO A 13 -26.07 -1.81 4.88
CA PRO A 13 -25.47 -0.60 4.31
C PRO A 13 -25.34 0.55 5.31
N ALA A 14 -26.36 0.75 6.15
CA ALA A 14 -26.37 1.80 7.17
C ALA A 14 -25.34 1.50 8.27
N ARG A 15 -25.23 0.23 8.68
CA ARG A 15 -24.21 -0.22 9.65
C ARG A 15 -22.79 0.02 9.15
N ARG A 16 -22.52 -0.26 7.87
CA ARG A 16 -21.19 0.00 7.26
C ARG A 16 -20.83 1.48 7.30
N ARG A 17 -21.74 2.37 6.90
CA ARG A 17 -21.50 3.82 6.97
C ARG A 17 -21.24 4.31 8.40
N VAL A 18 -21.98 3.78 9.37
CA VAL A 18 -21.77 4.10 10.79
C VAL A 18 -20.40 3.62 11.25
N GLN A 19 -19.98 2.41 10.85
CA GLN A 19 -18.64 1.88 11.13
C GLN A 19 -17.55 2.78 10.54
N ASP A 20 -17.69 3.20 9.27
CA ASP A 20 -16.74 4.08 8.59
C ASP A 20 -16.53 5.41 9.36
N VAL A 21 -17.63 5.99 9.88
CA VAL A 21 -17.58 7.21 10.72
C VAL A 21 -16.89 6.94 12.05
N PHE A 22 -17.13 5.79 12.68
CA PHE A 22 -16.44 5.41 13.93
C PHE A 22 -14.94 5.22 13.72
N ASP A 23 -14.54 4.58 12.62
CA ASP A 23 -13.14 4.36 12.30
C ASP A 23 -12.43 5.70 12.04
N ALA A 24 -13.07 6.63 11.31
CA ALA A 24 -12.57 8.00 11.14
C ALA A 24 -12.41 8.74 12.47
N MET A 25 -13.39 8.64 13.39
CA MET A 25 -13.27 9.22 14.73
C MET A 25 -12.15 8.57 15.55
N LYS A 26 -11.97 7.25 15.45
CA LYS A 26 -10.92 6.52 16.18
C LYS A 26 -9.53 6.97 15.75
N VAL A 27 -9.31 7.17 14.45
CA VAL A 27 -8.08 7.76 13.91
C VAL A 27 -7.89 9.16 14.51
N ALA A 28 -8.91 10.02 14.47
CA ALA A 28 -8.83 11.38 15.02
C ALA A 28 -8.46 11.41 16.51
N THR A 29 -8.99 10.49 17.33
CA THR A 29 -8.69 10.43 18.77
C THR A 29 -7.29 9.94 19.12
N ARG A 30 -6.59 9.30 18.18
CA ARG A 30 -5.20 8.83 18.38
C ARG A 30 -4.15 9.87 17.98
N VAL A 31 -4.56 10.93 17.27
CA VAL A 31 -3.65 11.99 16.84
C VAL A 31 -3.59 13.05 17.95
N GLU A 32 -2.52 13.05 18.73
CA GLU A 32 -2.34 14.02 19.83
C GLU A 32 -2.06 15.45 19.32
N ASN A 33 -1.47 15.58 18.13
CA ASN A 33 -1.12 16.87 17.55
C ASN A 33 -2.27 17.44 16.70
N LYS A 34 -2.87 18.54 17.16
CA LYS A 34 -3.97 19.22 16.46
C LYS A 34 -3.62 19.68 15.04
N LYS A 35 -2.36 20.06 14.75
CA LYS A 35 -1.95 20.46 13.39
C LYS A 35 -1.96 19.26 12.45
N VAL A 36 -1.41 18.13 12.90
CA VAL A 36 -1.42 16.87 12.15
C VAL A 36 -2.86 16.41 11.92
N LEU A 37 -3.72 16.52 12.92
CA LEU A 37 -5.14 16.17 12.79
C LEU A 37 -5.84 17.00 11.70
N VAL A 38 -5.59 18.32 11.66
CA VAL A 38 -6.16 19.20 10.63
C VAL A 38 -5.59 18.87 9.24
N GLY A 39 -4.29 18.58 9.14
CA GLY A 39 -3.64 18.19 7.89
C GLY A 39 -4.17 16.88 7.31
N LEU A 40 -4.44 15.89 8.17
CA LEU A 40 -4.95 14.57 7.77
C LEU A 40 -6.45 14.54 7.48
N ALA A 41 -7.24 15.51 7.99
CA ALA A 41 -8.70 15.48 7.89
C ALA A 41 -9.23 15.36 6.44
N PRO A 42 -8.69 16.09 5.43
CA PRO A 42 -9.10 15.91 4.04
C PRO A 42 -8.89 14.47 3.55
N SER A 43 -7.72 13.88 3.83
CA SER A 43 -7.38 12.53 3.39
C SER A 43 -8.23 11.47 4.08
N VAL A 44 -8.52 11.65 5.37
CA VAL A 44 -9.44 10.78 6.12
C VAL A 44 -10.84 10.83 5.52
N ALA A 45 -11.33 12.01 5.14
CA ALA A 45 -12.63 12.12 4.49
C ALA A 45 -12.65 11.42 3.13
N ARG A 46 -11.63 11.63 2.29
CA ARG A 46 -11.52 10.99 0.97
C ARG A 46 -11.42 9.46 1.04
N GLY A 47 -10.61 8.94 1.95
CA GLY A 47 -10.37 7.51 2.09
C GLY A 47 -11.48 6.78 2.85
N LEU A 48 -11.79 7.19 4.08
CA LEU A 48 -12.70 6.44 4.95
C LEU A 48 -14.19 6.73 4.68
N LEU A 49 -14.53 7.98 4.33
CA LEU A 49 -15.93 8.38 4.13
C LEU A 49 -16.37 8.29 2.67
N LEU A 50 -15.59 8.88 1.75
CA LEU A 50 -15.91 8.94 0.32
C LEU A 50 -15.44 7.69 -0.45
N LYS A 51 -14.51 6.93 0.12
CA LYS A 51 -13.95 5.68 -0.45
C LYS A 51 -13.47 5.87 -1.89
N GLU A 52 -12.80 6.99 -2.16
CA GLU A 52 -12.39 7.37 -3.52
C GLU A 52 -11.51 6.32 -4.20
N GLY A 53 -10.61 5.66 -3.45
CA GLY A 53 -9.79 4.56 -3.97
C GLY A 53 -10.58 3.31 -4.45
N LYS A 54 -11.89 3.26 -4.22
CA LYS A 54 -12.77 2.14 -4.63
C LYS A 54 -13.81 2.51 -5.68
N GLN A 55 -13.77 3.73 -6.20
CA GLN A 55 -14.78 4.22 -7.16
C GLN A 55 -14.57 3.71 -8.59
N GLY A 56 -13.42 3.08 -8.88
CA GLY A 56 -13.09 2.55 -10.21
C GLY A 56 -12.62 3.61 -11.21
N GLU A 57 -12.49 4.86 -10.77
CA GLU A 57 -11.99 5.98 -11.55
C GLU A 57 -10.62 6.43 -11.03
N PRO A 58 -9.76 7.00 -11.89
CA PRO A 58 -8.51 7.63 -11.46
C PRO A 58 -8.76 8.70 -10.40
N VAL A 59 -7.91 8.72 -9.36
CA VAL A 59 -8.05 9.65 -8.24
C VAL A 59 -6.93 10.68 -8.28
N GLY A 60 -7.29 11.95 -8.43
CA GLY A 60 -6.32 13.05 -8.38
C GLY A 60 -5.80 13.28 -6.95
N MET A 61 -4.48 13.27 -6.76
CA MET A 61 -3.81 13.66 -5.53
C MET A 61 -2.94 14.88 -5.82
N ARG A 62 -3.06 15.94 -5.01
CA ARG A 62 -2.33 17.19 -5.22
C ARG A 62 -1.02 17.15 -4.46
N ALA A 63 0.09 17.20 -5.19
CA ALA A 63 1.42 17.47 -4.63
C ALA A 63 1.71 18.98 -4.56
N SER A 64 2.51 19.40 -3.59
CA SER A 64 2.99 20.78 -3.46
C SER A 64 4.43 20.83 -3.00
N HIS A 65 5.34 21.07 -3.95
CA HIS A 65 6.76 21.29 -3.70
C HIS A 65 7.37 22.10 -4.84
N ASP A 66 8.49 22.77 -4.55
CA ASP A 66 9.26 23.49 -5.55
C ASP A 66 10.36 22.60 -6.13
N ALA A 67 10.56 22.66 -7.45
CA ALA A 67 11.70 22.03 -8.08
C ALA A 67 13.00 22.81 -7.73
N TRP A 68 13.95 22.13 -7.09
CA TRP A 68 15.23 22.75 -6.73
C TRP A 68 16.34 22.41 -7.73
N PHE A 69 16.85 23.43 -8.42
CA PHE A 69 17.99 23.34 -9.32
C PHE A 69 19.25 23.89 -8.64
N ASP A 70 20.22 23.01 -8.39
CA ASP A 70 21.54 23.41 -7.93
C ASP A 70 22.59 23.24 -9.04
N PHE A 71 22.95 24.36 -9.69
CA PHE A 71 23.93 24.39 -10.78
C PHE A 71 25.40 24.39 -10.29
N ARG A 72 25.64 24.30 -8.97
CA ARG A 72 26.99 24.19 -8.42
C ARG A 72 27.52 22.76 -8.44
N TYR A 73 26.61 21.77 -8.56
CA TYR A 73 26.90 20.34 -8.61
C TYR A 73 27.79 19.83 -7.46
N GLN A 74 27.55 20.34 -6.25
CA GLN A 74 28.32 19.97 -5.07
C GLN A 74 27.92 18.57 -4.58
N GLY A 75 28.92 17.79 -4.17
CA GLY A 75 28.75 16.48 -3.52
C GLY A 75 28.93 16.63 -2.01
N ASP A 76 27.98 17.30 -1.35
CA ASP A 76 28.06 17.63 0.07
C ASP A 76 27.80 16.42 1.00
N PHE A 77 27.24 15.33 0.46
CA PHE A 77 26.83 14.14 1.22
C PHE A 77 27.38 12.85 0.56
N PRO A 78 28.67 12.55 0.74
CA PRO A 78 29.31 11.40 0.10
C PRO A 78 28.66 10.06 0.49
N GLU A 79 28.07 9.94 1.67
CA GLU A 79 27.36 8.72 2.10
C GLU A 79 26.11 8.45 1.26
N MET A 80 25.41 9.50 0.81
CA MET A 80 24.26 9.36 -0.10
C MET A 80 24.74 8.95 -1.49
N TYR A 81 25.89 9.47 -1.93
CA TYR A 81 26.51 9.02 -3.16
C TYR A 81 26.93 7.54 -3.09
N ASP A 82 27.46 7.08 -1.95
CA ASP A 82 27.78 5.66 -1.73
C ASP A 82 26.53 4.77 -1.82
N LEU A 83 25.41 5.20 -1.23
CA LEU A 83 24.12 4.49 -1.37
C LEU A 83 23.68 4.44 -2.84
N TYR A 84 23.80 5.55 -3.57
CA TYR A 84 23.54 5.59 -5.00
C TYR A 84 24.42 4.59 -5.78
N ARG A 85 25.73 4.55 -5.51
CA ARG A 85 26.65 3.61 -6.17
C ARG A 85 26.26 2.16 -5.92
N ARG A 86 25.92 1.81 -4.67
CA ARG A 86 25.43 0.48 -4.31
C ARG A 86 24.11 0.16 -5.01
N ALA A 87 23.19 1.11 -5.06
CA ALA A 87 21.90 0.91 -5.73
C ALA A 87 22.09 0.66 -7.23
N VAL A 88 22.97 1.42 -7.91
CA VAL A 88 23.31 1.21 -9.33
C VAL A 88 23.91 -0.18 -9.56
N GLU A 89 24.85 -0.61 -8.70
CA GLU A 89 25.52 -1.90 -8.84
C GLU A 89 24.58 -3.08 -8.59
N ASN A 90 23.56 -2.91 -7.75
CA ASN A 90 22.61 -3.95 -7.35
C ASN A 90 21.25 -3.82 -8.03
N GLN A 91 21.18 -3.09 -9.15
CA GLN A 91 19.95 -3.02 -9.95
C GLN A 91 19.55 -4.40 -10.47
N TRP A 92 18.24 -4.64 -10.55
CA TRP A 92 17.68 -5.90 -11.04
C TRP A 92 16.57 -5.68 -12.07
N ASP A 93 16.32 -6.70 -12.88
CA ASP A 93 15.31 -6.68 -13.93
C ASP A 93 14.33 -7.83 -13.67
N GLY A 94 13.05 -7.51 -13.48
CA GLY A 94 12.04 -8.52 -13.18
C GLY A 94 11.88 -9.56 -14.28
N ASP A 95 12.12 -9.21 -15.53
CA ASP A 95 12.02 -10.13 -16.67
C ASP A 95 13.21 -11.09 -16.77
N ARG A 96 14.39 -10.65 -16.33
CA ARG A 96 15.63 -11.42 -16.49
C ARG A 96 15.98 -12.24 -15.26
N GLN A 97 15.68 -11.75 -14.07
CA GLN A 97 16.05 -12.40 -12.81
C GLN A 97 14.97 -13.38 -12.31
N LEU A 98 13.71 -13.20 -12.67
CA LEU A 98 12.61 -14.07 -12.23
C LEU A 98 12.23 -15.05 -13.33
N ASP A 99 12.20 -16.35 -13.01
CA ASP A 99 11.68 -17.37 -13.92
C ASP A 99 10.14 -17.40 -13.91
N TRP A 100 9.56 -16.56 -14.77
CA TRP A 100 8.10 -16.49 -14.95
C TRP A 100 7.48 -17.74 -15.56
N SER A 101 8.26 -18.72 -16.02
CA SER A 101 7.72 -20.01 -16.47
C SER A 101 7.35 -20.94 -15.31
N THR A 102 7.84 -20.65 -14.10
CA THR A 102 7.51 -21.42 -12.89
C THR A 102 6.00 -21.50 -12.68
N ASP A 103 5.48 -22.72 -12.60
CA ASP A 103 4.07 -22.97 -12.30
C ASP A 103 3.76 -22.64 -10.84
N VAL A 104 2.68 -21.88 -10.63
CA VAL A 104 2.23 -21.45 -9.31
C VAL A 104 0.77 -21.84 -9.21
N ASP A 105 0.48 -22.93 -8.51
CA ASP A 105 -0.88 -23.28 -8.10
C ASP A 105 -1.17 -22.63 -6.72
N PRO A 106 -1.99 -21.57 -6.66
CA PRO A 106 -2.25 -20.87 -5.41
C PRO A 106 -3.02 -21.71 -4.37
N ARG A 107 -3.55 -22.86 -4.78
CA ARG A 107 -4.29 -23.79 -3.92
C ARG A 107 -3.48 -25.01 -3.49
N ASN A 108 -2.21 -25.11 -3.89
CA ASN A 108 -1.35 -26.21 -3.49
C ASN A 108 -0.98 -26.09 -1.99
N PRO A 109 -1.39 -27.04 -1.12
CA PRO A 109 -1.12 -26.98 0.31
C PRO A 109 0.35 -27.27 0.66
N GLU A 110 1.11 -27.93 -0.22
CA GLU A 110 2.54 -28.22 -0.01
C GLU A 110 3.42 -27.03 -0.40
N ARG A 111 2.90 -26.11 -1.21
CA ARG A 111 3.59 -24.92 -1.71
C ARG A 111 2.67 -23.70 -1.62
N PRO A 112 2.24 -23.32 -0.41
CA PRO A 112 1.33 -22.20 -0.26
C PRO A 112 2.02 -20.90 -0.66
N VAL A 113 1.29 -20.02 -1.35
CA VAL A 113 1.78 -18.69 -1.78
C VAL A 113 2.26 -17.85 -0.59
N PHE A 114 1.62 -18.01 0.55
CA PHE A 114 1.97 -17.35 1.80
C PHE A 114 1.90 -18.36 2.95
N PRO A 115 2.79 -18.29 3.96
CA PRO A 115 2.77 -19.22 5.08
C PRO A 115 1.38 -19.29 5.73
N ILE A 116 0.80 -20.48 5.78
CA ILE A 116 -0.58 -20.71 6.22
C ILE A 116 -0.78 -20.26 7.67
N GLU A 117 0.27 -20.37 8.49
CA GLU A 117 0.29 -19.98 9.90
C GLU A 117 0.14 -18.47 10.10
N LEU A 118 0.51 -17.67 9.09
CA LEU A 118 0.36 -16.21 9.11
C LEU A 118 -1.00 -15.76 8.57
N VAL A 119 -1.79 -16.67 8.01
CA VAL A 119 -3.17 -16.41 7.58
C VAL A 119 -4.08 -16.48 8.82
N PRO A 120 -5.03 -15.54 9.03
CA PRO A 120 -5.80 -15.42 10.28
C PRO A 120 -6.92 -16.48 10.43
N LEU A 121 -6.61 -17.76 10.20
CA LEU A 121 -7.51 -18.90 10.29
C LEU A 121 -8.02 -19.12 11.71
N GLU A 122 -7.19 -18.88 12.73
CA GLU A 122 -7.60 -18.99 14.13
C GLU A 122 -8.71 -17.98 14.47
N GLY A 123 -8.61 -16.76 13.94
CA GLY A 123 -9.64 -15.73 14.10
C GLY A 123 -10.99 -16.19 13.51
N LEU A 124 -10.98 -16.87 12.37
CA LEU A 124 -12.19 -17.47 11.78
C LEU A 124 -12.78 -18.55 12.70
N ARG A 125 -11.93 -19.46 13.20
CA ARG A 125 -12.35 -20.54 14.12
C ARG A 125 -12.94 -19.98 15.42
N ALA A 126 -12.37 -18.91 15.97
CA ALA A 126 -12.88 -18.24 17.15
C ALA A 126 -14.30 -17.66 16.95
N HIS A 127 -14.67 -17.33 15.71
CA HIS A 127 -16.02 -16.89 15.32
C HIS A 127 -16.93 -18.04 14.87
N GLY A 128 -16.53 -19.30 15.11
CA GLY A 128 -17.31 -20.49 14.75
C GLY A 128 -17.23 -20.88 13.27
N ILE A 129 -16.39 -20.22 12.47
CA ILE A 129 -16.21 -20.54 11.06
C ILE A 129 -15.19 -21.67 10.94
N ARG A 130 -15.61 -22.81 10.39
CA ARG A 130 -14.76 -23.96 10.11
C ARG A 130 -14.69 -24.17 8.61
N LEU A 131 -13.47 -24.22 8.07
CA LEU A 131 -13.21 -24.44 6.66
C LEU A 131 -12.78 -25.89 6.44
N THR A 132 -13.27 -26.50 5.37
CA THR A 132 -12.68 -27.72 4.80
C THR A 132 -11.27 -27.45 4.28
N PRO A 133 -10.45 -28.48 4.00
CA PRO A 133 -9.11 -28.28 3.44
C PRO A 133 -9.09 -27.46 2.13
N ASP A 134 -10.04 -27.70 1.22
CA ASP A 134 -10.16 -26.91 -0.02
C ASP A 134 -10.56 -25.46 0.27
N GLU A 135 -11.55 -25.24 1.14
CA GLU A 135 -11.94 -23.88 1.53
C GLU A 135 -10.82 -23.13 2.24
N GLN A 136 -10.00 -23.82 3.02
CA GLN A 136 -8.82 -23.25 3.64
C GLN A 136 -7.83 -22.77 2.58
N MET A 137 -7.51 -23.60 1.58
CA MET A 137 -6.57 -23.21 0.52
C MET A 137 -7.15 -22.12 -0.39
N ARG A 138 -8.47 -22.10 -0.61
CA ARG A 138 -9.16 -20.98 -1.26
C ARG A 138 -8.99 -19.68 -0.46
N PHE A 139 -9.17 -19.73 0.85
CA PHE A 139 -9.00 -18.57 1.71
C PHE A 139 -7.54 -18.10 1.76
N VAL A 140 -6.58 -19.02 1.80
CA VAL A 140 -5.15 -18.69 1.68
C VAL A 140 -4.87 -17.97 0.36
N HIS A 141 -5.37 -18.48 -0.76
CA HIS A 141 -5.24 -17.82 -2.06
C HIS A 141 -5.85 -16.40 -2.05
N ASP A 142 -7.06 -16.26 -1.54
CA ASP A 142 -7.74 -14.95 -1.44
C ASP A 142 -6.97 -13.97 -0.56
N PHE A 143 -6.53 -14.42 0.61
CA PHE A 143 -5.78 -13.60 1.57
C PHE A 143 -4.42 -13.18 1.00
N SER A 144 -3.66 -14.11 0.41
CA SER A 144 -2.36 -13.82 -0.20
C SER A 144 -2.50 -12.83 -1.35
N SER A 145 -3.50 -13.03 -2.21
CA SER A 145 -3.77 -12.11 -3.32
C SER A 145 -4.19 -10.73 -2.83
N TRP A 146 -5.01 -10.66 -1.77
CA TRP A 146 -5.39 -9.40 -1.13
C TRP A 146 -4.18 -8.68 -0.55
N LEU A 147 -3.33 -9.38 0.21
CA LEU A 147 -2.12 -8.84 0.84
C LEU A 147 -1.15 -8.29 -0.21
N LEU A 148 -0.85 -9.09 -1.24
CA LEU A 148 0.04 -8.69 -2.33
C LEU A 148 -0.54 -7.53 -3.14
N SER A 149 -1.87 -7.45 -3.30
CA SER A 149 -2.50 -6.26 -3.88
C SER A 149 -2.25 -5.02 -3.03
N GLN A 150 -2.30 -5.13 -1.70
CA GLN A 150 -2.02 -3.99 -0.82
C GLN A 150 -0.55 -3.57 -0.89
N PHE A 151 0.39 -4.52 -0.98
CA PHE A 151 1.80 -4.17 -1.24
C PHE A 151 1.94 -3.44 -2.56
N MET A 152 1.38 -3.98 -3.65
CA MET A 152 1.39 -3.34 -4.97
C MET A 152 0.88 -1.90 -4.94
N HIS A 153 -0.28 -1.64 -4.30
CA HIS A 153 -0.79 -0.27 -4.12
C HIS A 153 0.15 0.60 -3.29
N GLY A 154 0.78 0.02 -2.27
CA GLY A 154 1.82 0.67 -1.46
C GLY A 154 3.04 1.07 -2.30
N GLU A 155 3.53 0.19 -3.18
CA GLU A 155 4.65 0.48 -4.07
C GLU A 155 4.32 1.60 -5.05
N GLN A 156 3.07 1.66 -5.53
CA GLN A 156 2.62 2.80 -6.32
C GLN A 156 2.67 4.11 -5.52
N GLY A 157 2.26 4.08 -4.24
CA GLY A 157 2.39 5.23 -3.34
C GLY A 157 3.86 5.61 -3.10
N ALA A 158 4.71 4.63 -2.84
CA ALA A 158 6.15 4.82 -2.62
C ALA A 158 6.86 5.37 -3.87
N LEU A 159 6.44 4.95 -5.06
CA LEU A 159 6.90 5.49 -6.34
C LEU A 159 6.64 7.01 -6.43
N TYR A 160 5.44 7.46 -6.09
CA TYR A 160 5.14 8.90 -6.12
C TYR A 160 5.84 9.67 -4.98
N ALA A 161 5.91 9.09 -3.79
CA ALA A 161 6.62 9.69 -2.67
C ALA A 161 8.12 9.85 -2.96
N SER A 162 8.77 8.82 -3.51
CA SER A 162 10.19 8.88 -3.91
C SER A 162 10.42 9.90 -5.01
N ALA A 163 9.50 10.05 -5.97
CA ALA A 163 9.56 11.09 -6.99
C ALA A 163 9.50 12.50 -6.36
N GLN A 164 8.53 12.74 -5.47
CA GLN A 164 8.37 14.01 -4.76
C GLN A 164 9.58 14.36 -3.90
N VAL A 165 10.11 13.39 -3.13
CA VAL A 165 11.31 13.58 -2.31
C VAL A 165 12.54 13.89 -3.18
N THR A 166 12.70 13.19 -4.30
CA THR A 166 13.79 13.42 -5.26
C THR A 166 13.73 14.82 -5.87
N GLU A 167 12.54 15.33 -6.16
CA GLU A 167 12.37 16.69 -6.65
C GLU A 167 12.65 17.74 -5.55
N SER A 168 12.16 17.48 -4.33
CA SER A 168 12.21 18.42 -3.19
C SER A 168 13.57 18.51 -2.50
N VAL A 169 14.38 17.46 -2.53
CA VAL A 169 15.70 17.44 -1.87
C VAL A 169 16.64 18.47 -2.49
N GLN A 170 17.34 19.24 -1.66
CA GLN A 170 18.12 20.41 -2.12
C GLN A 170 19.59 20.11 -2.43
N TRP A 171 20.08 18.91 -2.12
CA TRP A 171 21.44 18.48 -2.37
C TRP A 171 21.51 17.40 -3.46
N LEU A 172 22.55 17.45 -4.29
CA LEU A 172 22.65 16.64 -5.51
C LEU A 172 22.78 15.14 -5.21
N ASP A 173 23.56 14.74 -4.21
CA ASP A 173 23.73 13.32 -3.87
C ASP A 173 22.41 12.67 -3.46
N GLY A 174 21.54 13.43 -2.79
CA GLY A 174 20.19 12.99 -2.43
C GLY A 174 19.31 12.80 -3.66
N LYS A 175 19.46 13.63 -4.70
CA LYS A 175 18.77 13.44 -5.97
C LYS A 175 19.24 12.19 -6.70
N PHE A 176 20.54 11.90 -6.70
CA PHE A 176 21.07 10.67 -7.30
C PHE A 176 20.54 9.43 -6.62
N TYR A 177 20.58 9.40 -5.29
CA TYR A 177 20.04 8.26 -4.55
C TYR A 177 18.51 8.15 -4.71
N GLY A 178 17.78 9.27 -4.56
CA GLY A 178 16.33 9.31 -4.76
C GLY A 178 15.88 8.81 -6.14
N ALA A 179 16.60 9.15 -7.21
CA ALA A 179 16.31 8.64 -8.56
C ALA A 179 16.39 7.11 -8.65
N THR A 180 17.28 6.45 -7.89
CA THR A 180 17.31 4.98 -7.83
C THR A 180 16.09 4.43 -7.12
N GLN A 181 15.60 5.09 -6.06
CA GLN A 181 14.37 4.67 -5.38
C GLN A 181 13.13 4.77 -6.26
N VAL A 182 13.01 5.84 -7.07
CA VAL A 182 11.90 5.96 -8.06
C VAL A 182 11.90 4.75 -9.00
N MET A 183 13.07 4.34 -9.48
CA MET A 183 13.20 3.20 -10.38
C MET A 183 12.98 1.85 -9.65
N ASP A 184 13.40 1.73 -8.39
CA ASP A 184 13.15 0.54 -7.56
C ASP A 184 11.65 0.32 -7.35
N GLU A 185 10.90 1.35 -6.92
CA GLU A 185 9.45 1.21 -6.66
C GLU A 185 8.65 0.97 -7.94
N ALA A 186 9.09 1.52 -9.09
CA ALA A 186 8.49 1.20 -10.38
C ALA A 186 8.61 -0.30 -10.72
N ARG A 187 9.75 -0.92 -10.42
CA ARG A 187 9.98 -2.36 -10.67
C ARG A 187 9.25 -3.24 -9.65
N HIS A 188 9.16 -2.82 -8.39
CA HIS A 188 8.32 -3.51 -7.40
C HIS A 188 6.86 -3.54 -7.87
N LEU A 189 6.32 -2.39 -8.27
CA LEU A 189 4.96 -2.25 -8.81
C LEU A 189 4.73 -3.17 -10.02
N GLU A 190 5.66 -3.17 -10.98
CA GLU A 190 5.61 -4.03 -12.17
C GLU A 190 5.55 -5.52 -11.79
N VAL A 191 6.45 -5.98 -10.94
CA VAL A 191 6.56 -7.39 -10.56
C VAL A 191 5.34 -7.84 -9.76
N PHE A 192 4.87 -7.04 -8.80
CA PHE A 192 3.66 -7.40 -8.05
C PHE A 192 2.43 -7.44 -8.96
N LEU A 193 2.26 -6.45 -9.86
CA LEU A 193 1.14 -6.44 -10.80
C LEU A 193 1.15 -7.69 -11.69
N ARG A 194 2.29 -7.99 -12.32
CA ARG A 194 2.42 -9.19 -13.16
C ARG A 194 2.19 -10.48 -12.38
N TYR A 195 2.68 -10.59 -11.16
CA TYR A 195 2.45 -11.78 -10.32
C TYR A 195 0.97 -11.95 -9.96
N LEU A 196 0.29 -10.86 -9.59
CA LEU A 196 -1.14 -10.86 -9.30
C LEU A 196 -1.98 -11.27 -10.52
N GLU A 197 -1.65 -10.75 -11.71
CA GLU A 197 -2.40 -11.03 -12.94
C GLU A 197 -2.11 -12.41 -13.51
N SER A 198 -0.83 -12.78 -13.63
CA SER A 198 -0.42 -14.00 -14.36
C SER A 198 -0.33 -15.26 -13.50
N LYS A 199 -0.12 -15.12 -12.17
CA LYS A 199 0.05 -16.26 -11.25
C LYS A 199 -1.13 -16.43 -10.31
N LEU A 200 -1.58 -15.34 -9.69
CA LEU A 200 -2.68 -15.42 -8.72
C LEU A 200 -4.06 -15.22 -9.34
N GLY A 201 -4.17 -14.56 -10.48
CA GLY A 201 -5.43 -14.30 -11.18
C GLY A 201 -6.43 -13.48 -10.38
N LYS A 202 -5.97 -12.71 -9.39
CA LYS A 202 -6.81 -11.90 -8.48
C LYS A 202 -6.10 -10.61 -8.11
N LEU A 203 -6.81 -9.50 -8.30
CA LEU A 203 -6.38 -8.17 -7.88
C LEU A 203 -7.48 -7.54 -7.02
N TYR A 204 -7.11 -7.05 -5.84
CA TYR A 204 -8.02 -6.42 -4.90
C TYR A 204 -7.84 -4.91 -4.88
N GLN A 205 -8.93 -4.18 -4.66
CA GLN A 205 -8.90 -2.73 -4.50
C GLN A 205 -8.05 -2.32 -3.30
N VAL A 206 -7.52 -1.10 -3.34
CA VAL A 206 -6.76 -0.51 -2.24
C VAL A 206 -7.60 -0.43 -0.97
N ASN A 207 -6.96 -0.67 0.17
CA ASN A 207 -7.54 -0.50 1.49
C ASN A 207 -7.78 0.99 1.77
N ASP A 208 -8.90 1.32 2.41
CA ASP A 208 -9.28 2.73 2.66
C ASP A 208 -8.26 3.45 3.57
N ASN A 209 -7.63 2.74 4.52
CA ASN A 209 -6.57 3.30 5.36
C ASN A 209 -5.28 3.52 4.58
N LEU A 210 -4.89 2.58 3.72
CA LEU A 210 -3.71 2.72 2.87
C LEU A 210 -3.88 3.91 1.93
N PHE A 211 -5.04 4.01 1.26
CA PHE A 211 -5.40 5.17 0.44
C PHE A 211 -5.31 6.47 1.24
N THR A 212 -5.85 6.50 2.47
CA THR A 212 -5.82 7.69 3.34
C THR A 212 -4.39 8.15 3.62
N ILE A 213 -3.50 7.21 3.93
CA ILE A 213 -2.09 7.52 4.23
C ILE A 213 -1.37 8.01 2.97
N MET A 214 -1.57 7.34 1.83
CA MET A 214 -0.98 7.78 0.56
C MET A 214 -1.45 9.19 0.17
N ASP A 215 -2.77 9.44 0.25
CA ASP A 215 -3.31 10.76 -0.07
C ASP A 215 -2.77 11.85 0.87
N ALA A 216 -2.56 11.53 2.13
CA ALA A 216 -1.97 12.45 3.09
C ALA A 216 -0.49 12.75 2.77
N LEU A 217 0.30 11.71 2.49
CA LEU A 217 1.72 11.83 2.13
C LEU A 217 1.91 12.66 0.87
N MET A 218 1.05 12.49 -0.13
CA MET A 218 1.11 13.28 -1.37
C MET A 218 0.80 14.77 -1.16
N ARG A 219 0.12 15.13 -0.07
CA ARG A 219 -0.32 16.51 0.22
C ARG A 219 0.59 17.26 1.20
N ASP A 220 1.52 16.55 1.84
CA ASP A 220 2.53 17.11 2.74
C ASP A 220 3.64 17.78 1.91
#